data_AF-A0A7Y2GSK0-F1
#
_entry.id   AF-A0A7Y2GSK0-F1
#
_cell.length_a   1.000
_cell.length_b   1.000
_cell.length_c   1.000
_cell.angle_alpha   90.00
_cell.angle_beta   90.00
_cell.angle_gamma   90.00
#
_symmetry.space_group_name_H-M   'P 1'
#
loop_
_entity.id
_entity.type
_entity.pdbx_description
1 polymer ?
#
loop_
_entity_poly.entity_id
_entity_poly.type
_entity_poly.pdbx_seq_one_letter_code
_entity_poly.pdbx_strand_id
1 'polypeptide(L)'
;MHLSIRELVVALLALLLFAFGGIIWTNRTTANAEIVAGMQSILANVSASTTARSEDFLSDARGSAEVAAYTLEKGALNSDDELESFFGSVLEATPSVNGIFYGTVEGDFAYVTRSSDVDGALLRTKFIRTTDGSRIVELIYRDESFAAVESRLDPDDPYDPRTRPWFQRAMADQGTILTDPYVFFTSQQPGVTAASPVRNDEGDIVGIVGVDIELSDLSTFLADLSLGRNGTGFIFNTDGEVVALEDQSLIRQPDGDGFRLSSVDELNSEVLRSSYEASIDIGSQPRTFVTQEGDSTLHAFVAPIDQTDWILGVALDEDDFLGDVRNEQQRSNLVAVALGLVGIVAGWRLIQNVVAPLRDLRGRALRIQEGDLEETEPSTAVIDELRETSDAFDQMVASLLERRQESADEIADLRRQLEAKQNREMAIDLIDAREFGDEPAVVDAPEASGATDPVRPGRPTET
;
A
#
# COMPACT_ATOMS: atom_id res chain seq x y z
N MET A 1 -39.10 14.79 27.67
CA MET A 1 -38.26 13.59 27.86
C MET A 1 -37.03 14.04 28.63
N HIS A 2 -36.82 13.55 29.85
CA HIS A 2 -35.62 13.87 30.63
C HIS A 2 -34.68 12.67 30.58
N LEU A 3 -33.55 12.81 29.90
CA LEU A 3 -32.50 11.79 29.87
C LEU A 3 -31.68 11.89 31.17
N SER A 4 -31.38 10.74 31.77
CA SER A 4 -30.46 10.65 32.90
C SER A 4 -29.01 10.86 32.44
N ILE A 5 -28.15 11.38 33.32
CA ILE A 5 -26.73 11.61 33.03
C ILE A 5 -26.03 10.32 32.56
N ARG A 6 -26.43 9.16 33.09
CA ARG A 6 -25.91 7.85 32.64
C ARG A 6 -26.27 7.58 31.17
N GLU A 7 -27.51 7.82 30.77
CA GLU A 7 -27.93 7.64 29.37
C GLU A 7 -27.18 8.59 28.45
N LEU A 8 -26.86 9.79 28.92
CA LEU A 8 -26.08 10.77 28.17
C LEU A 8 -24.60 10.33 28.00
N VAL A 9 -23.97 9.81 29.05
CA VAL A 9 -22.59 9.26 28.94
C VAL A 9 -22.55 7.99 28.09
N VAL A 10 -23.53 7.10 28.22
CA VAL A 10 -23.63 5.89 27.38
C VAL A 10 -23.88 6.28 25.93
N ALA A 11 -24.74 7.27 25.66
CA ALA A 11 -24.96 7.79 24.32
C ALA A 11 -23.69 8.42 23.75
N LEU A 12 -22.92 9.16 24.55
CA LEU A 12 -21.63 9.74 24.11
C LEU A 12 -20.62 8.64 23.75
N LEU A 13 -20.50 7.59 24.57
CA LEU A 13 -19.64 6.45 24.30
C LEU A 13 -20.07 5.67 23.05
N ALA A 14 -21.38 5.47 22.86
CA ALA A 14 -21.92 4.83 21.66
C ALA A 14 -21.62 5.66 20.41
N LEU A 15 -21.74 6.99 20.49
CA LEU A 15 -21.42 7.92 19.40
C LEU A 15 -19.92 7.88 19.08
N LEU A 16 -19.07 7.77 20.11
CA LEU A 16 -17.62 7.68 19.98
C LEU A 16 -17.20 6.35 19.31
N LEU A 17 -17.80 5.24 19.70
CA LEU A 17 -17.62 3.94 19.03
C LEU A 17 -18.11 3.95 17.59
N PHE A 18 -19.25 4.58 17.33
CA PHE A 18 -19.78 4.76 15.98
C PHE A 18 -18.84 5.60 15.12
N ALA A 19 -18.28 6.68 15.66
CA ALA A 19 -17.28 7.50 14.98
C ALA A 19 -16.01 6.70 14.64
N PHE A 20 -15.46 5.92 15.58
CA PHE A 20 -14.30 5.06 15.29
C PHE A 20 -14.61 3.94 14.30
N GLY A 21 -15.77 3.31 14.40
CA GLY A 21 -16.24 2.34 13.41
C GLY A 21 -16.37 2.96 12.03
N GLY A 22 -16.90 4.18 11.95
CA GLY A 22 -16.97 4.98 10.73
C GLY A 22 -15.60 5.32 10.17
N ILE A 23 -14.63 5.72 11.00
CA ILE A 23 -13.24 5.98 10.58
C ILE A 23 -12.59 4.71 10.02
N ILE A 24 -12.69 3.58 10.72
CA ILE A 24 -12.12 2.29 10.27
C ILE A 24 -12.76 1.85 8.96
N TRP A 25 -14.10 1.98 8.85
CA TRP A 25 -14.83 1.63 7.64
C TRP A 25 -14.44 2.52 6.46
N THR A 26 -14.46 3.84 6.66
CA THR A 26 -14.09 4.83 5.63
C THR A 26 -12.64 4.64 5.19
N ASN A 27 -11.72 4.42 6.13
CA ASN A 27 -10.32 4.19 5.82
C ASN A 27 -10.14 2.93 4.94
N ARG A 28 -10.84 1.83 5.25
CA ARG A 28 -10.83 0.63 4.40
C ARG A 28 -11.43 0.86 3.01
N THR A 29 -12.57 1.54 2.91
CA THR A 29 -13.27 1.69 1.64
C THR A 29 -12.61 2.72 0.73
N THR A 30 -12.18 3.85 1.29
CA THR A 30 -11.60 4.97 0.53
C THR A 30 -10.21 4.62 0.04
N ALA A 31 -9.37 3.98 0.87
CA ALA A 31 -8.02 3.61 0.46
C ALA A 31 -8.05 2.62 -0.72
N ASN A 32 -8.87 1.57 -0.67
CA ASN A 32 -8.93 0.60 -1.76
C ASN A 32 -9.42 1.24 -3.08
N ALA A 33 -10.41 2.12 -3.02
CA ALA A 33 -10.95 2.77 -4.23
C ALA A 33 -9.98 3.80 -4.84
N GLU A 34 -9.36 4.64 -4.00
CA GLU A 34 -8.40 5.65 -4.47
C GLU A 34 -7.11 5.03 -5.00
N ILE A 35 -6.66 3.91 -4.44
CA ILE A 35 -5.44 3.25 -4.90
C ILE A 35 -5.67 2.52 -6.23
N VAL A 36 -6.82 1.87 -6.43
CA VAL A 36 -7.12 1.26 -7.74
C VAL A 36 -7.20 2.33 -8.84
N ALA A 37 -7.78 3.50 -8.54
CA ALA A 37 -7.77 4.63 -9.46
C ALA A 37 -6.34 5.20 -9.67
N GLY A 38 -5.54 5.29 -8.61
CA GLY A 38 -4.13 5.68 -8.69
C GLY A 38 -3.29 4.70 -9.51
N MET A 39 -3.58 3.40 -9.42
CA MET A 39 -2.87 2.34 -10.11
C MET A 39 -3.06 2.42 -11.63
N GLN A 40 -4.24 2.84 -12.11
CA GLN A 40 -4.42 3.15 -13.54
C GLN A 40 -3.52 4.29 -14.01
N SER A 41 -3.32 5.33 -13.20
CA SER A 41 -2.41 6.44 -13.56
C SER A 41 -0.94 6.03 -13.50
N ILE A 42 -0.57 5.17 -12.53
CA ILE A 42 0.77 4.59 -12.44
C ILE A 42 1.02 3.71 -13.66
N LEU A 43 0.11 2.79 -13.97
CA LEU A 43 0.20 1.92 -15.15
C LEU A 43 0.26 2.72 -16.44
N ALA A 44 -0.51 3.80 -16.58
CA ALA A 44 -0.42 4.67 -17.75
C ALA A 44 0.98 5.30 -17.87
N ASN A 45 1.53 5.83 -16.78
CA ASN A 45 2.86 6.43 -16.78
C ASN A 45 3.98 5.40 -17.00
N VAL A 46 3.90 4.24 -16.33
CA VAL A 46 4.82 3.12 -16.52
C VAL A 46 4.71 2.63 -17.96
N SER A 47 3.50 2.53 -18.53
CA SER A 47 3.31 2.11 -19.91
C SER A 47 3.95 3.05 -20.91
N ALA A 48 3.71 4.35 -20.79
CA ALA A 48 4.30 5.33 -21.68
C ALA A 48 5.83 5.34 -21.55
N SER A 49 6.36 5.33 -20.31
CA SER A 49 7.81 5.35 -20.06
C SER A 49 8.50 4.07 -20.54
N THR A 50 7.92 2.90 -20.27
CA THR A 50 8.51 1.59 -20.61
C THR A 50 8.44 1.34 -22.11
N THR A 51 7.34 1.73 -22.77
CA THR A 51 7.20 1.66 -24.23
C THR A 51 8.24 2.57 -24.90
N ALA A 52 8.30 3.85 -24.52
CA ALA A 52 9.26 4.79 -25.09
C ALA A 52 10.72 4.33 -24.90
N ARG A 53 11.09 3.83 -23.70
CA ARG A 53 12.44 3.31 -23.47
C ARG A 53 12.75 2.05 -24.31
N SER A 54 11.76 1.19 -24.53
CA SER A 54 11.94 -0.01 -25.36
C SER A 54 12.09 0.36 -26.84
N GLU A 55 11.33 1.36 -27.30
CA GLU A 55 11.47 1.94 -28.64
C GLU A 55 12.83 2.62 -28.79
N ASP A 56 13.26 3.42 -27.82
CA ASP A 56 14.58 4.07 -27.82
C ASP A 56 15.70 3.01 -27.94
N PHE A 57 15.63 1.94 -27.14
CA PHE A 57 16.60 0.85 -27.16
C PHE A 57 16.77 0.21 -28.55
N LEU A 58 15.68 -0.03 -29.27
CA LEU A 58 15.72 -0.57 -30.63
C LEU A 58 16.11 0.50 -31.67
N SER A 59 15.70 1.74 -31.44
CA SER A 59 16.00 2.87 -32.33
C SER A 59 17.48 3.19 -32.37
N ASP A 60 18.22 2.97 -31.28
CA ASP A 60 19.67 3.18 -31.22
C ASP A 60 20.42 2.32 -32.24
N ALA A 61 20.04 1.05 -32.36
CA ALA A 61 20.63 0.14 -33.34
C ALA A 61 20.28 0.56 -34.78
N ARG A 62 19.02 0.92 -35.00
CA ARG A 62 18.54 1.37 -36.31
C ARG A 62 19.23 2.66 -36.75
N GLY A 63 19.27 3.66 -35.88
CA GLY A 63 19.93 4.93 -36.13
C GLY A 63 21.42 4.74 -36.40
N SER A 64 22.07 3.84 -35.65
CA SER A 64 23.47 3.47 -35.88
C SER A 64 23.69 2.85 -37.27
N ALA A 65 22.82 1.92 -37.69
CA ALA A 65 22.88 1.31 -39.01
C ALA A 65 22.65 2.33 -40.14
N GLU A 66 21.69 3.24 -39.97
CA GLU A 66 21.36 4.31 -40.94
C GLU A 66 22.51 5.32 -41.08
N VAL A 67 23.08 5.79 -39.96
CA VAL A 67 24.20 6.73 -39.98
C VAL A 67 25.44 6.09 -40.59
N ALA A 68 25.74 4.84 -40.24
CA ALA A 68 26.85 4.10 -40.82
C ALA A 68 26.68 3.89 -42.33
N ALA A 69 25.48 3.46 -42.76
CA ALA A 69 25.17 3.30 -44.18
C ALA A 69 25.33 4.62 -44.93
N TYR A 70 24.73 5.70 -44.45
CA TYR A 70 24.86 7.02 -45.06
C TYR A 70 26.32 7.50 -45.13
N THR A 71 27.12 7.23 -44.11
CA THR A 71 28.54 7.61 -44.09
C THR A 71 29.34 6.84 -45.15
N LEU A 72 29.02 5.56 -45.38
CA LEU A 72 29.57 4.75 -46.47
C LEU A 72 29.12 5.27 -47.85
N GLU A 73 27.85 5.63 -48.01
CA GLU A 73 27.33 6.21 -49.26
C GLU A 73 28.04 7.51 -49.65
N LYS A 74 28.51 8.28 -48.67
CA LYS A 74 29.30 9.51 -48.91
C LYS A 74 30.77 9.25 -49.19
N GLY A 75 31.21 7.99 -49.21
CA GLY A 75 32.61 7.64 -49.39
C GLY A 75 33.50 8.21 -48.30
N ALA A 76 32.99 8.32 -47.06
CA ALA A 76 33.75 8.81 -45.92
C ALA A 76 34.48 7.67 -45.17
N LEU A 77 34.16 6.41 -45.47
CA LEU A 77 34.80 5.21 -44.93
C LEU A 77 35.29 4.36 -46.10
N ASN A 78 36.55 4.53 -46.51
CA ASN A 78 37.11 3.89 -47.70
C ASN A 78 38.21 2.86 -47.40
N SER A 79 38.62 2.77 -46.13
CA SER A 79 39.65 1.84 -45.67
C SER A 79 39.18 1.05 -44.46
N ASP A 80 39.80 -0.10 -44.26
CA ASP A 80 39.52 -0.97 -43.11
C ASP A 80 39.75 -0.24 -41.78
N ASP A 81 40.80 0.58 -41.69
CA ASP A 81 41.11 1.36 -40.48
C ASP A 81 40.03 2.43 -40.18
N GLU A 82 39.49 3.08 -41.23
CA GLU A 82 38.41 4.07 -41.09
C GLU A 82 37.10 3.41 -40.69
N LEU A 83 36.75 2.30 -41.34
CA LEU A 83 35.58 1.47 -41.02
C LEU A 83 35.63 1.00 -39.57
N GLU A 84 36.75 0.38 -39.20
CA GLU A 84 36.97 -0.19 -37.88
C GLU A 84 36.93 0.90 -36.80
N SER A 85 37.61 2.04 -37.01
CA SER A 85 37.60 3.15 -36.04
C SER A 85 36.20 3.73 -35.86
N PHE A 86 35.48 3.95 -36.96
CA PHE A 86 34.11 4.48 -36.92
C PHE A 86 33.16 3.50 -36.21
N PHE A 87 33.23 2.22 -36.55
CA PHE A 87 32.44 1.16 -35.90
C PHE A 87 32.76 1.02 -34.41
N GLY A 88 34.04 1.09 -34.04
CA GLY A 88 34.47 1.13 -32.64
C GLY A 88 33.85 2.30 -31.87
N SER A 89 33.86 3.50 -32.45
CA SER A 89 33.23 4.69 -31.84
C SER A 89 31.71 4.54 -31.67
N VAL A 90 31.03 3.88 -32.62
CA VAL A 90 29.58 3.59 -32.50
C VAL A 90 29.31 2.66 -31.32
N LEU A 91 30.11 1.60 -31.16
CA LEU A 91 29.98 0.68 -30.01
C LEU A 91 30.30 1.35 -28.68
N GLU A 92 31.29 2.25 -28.64
CA GLU A 92 31.59 3.01 -27.43
C GLU A 92 30.42 3.94 -27.05
N ALA A 93 29.79 4.59 -28.04
CA ALA A 93 28.68 5.50 -27.84
C ALA A 93 27.34 4.79 -27.53
N THR A 94 27.20 3.52 -27.92
CA THR A 94 25.93 2.78 -27.87
C THR A 94 26.11 1.45 -27.13
N PRO A 95 25.99 1.43 -25.79
CA PRO A 95 26.19 0.22 -24.98
C PRO A 95 25.17 -0.90 -25.26
N SER A 96 24.00 -0.58 -25.80
CA SER A 96 22.87 -1.51 -26.05
C SER A 96 23.04 -2.43 -27.26
N VAL A 97 23.95 -2.09 -28.18
CA VAL A 97 24.21 -2.91 -29.38
C VAL A 97 25.41 -3.80 -29.13
N ASN A 98 25.51 -4.99 -29.73
CA ASN A 98 26.62 -5.93 -29.49
C ASN A 98 27.79 -5.74 -30.46
N GLY A 99 27.43 -5.43 -31.71
CA GLY A 99 28.39 -5.29 -32.78
C GLY A 99 27.76 -4.60 -33.98
N ILE A 100 28.62 -4.06 -34.84
CA ILE A 100 28.26 -3.36 -36.07
C ILE A 100 29.12 -3.87 -37.20
N PHE A 101 28.51 -4.09 -38.36
CA PHE A 101 29.18 -4.67 -39.50
C PHE A 101 28.69 -4.12 -40.82
N TYR A 102 29.53 -4.28 -41.83
CA TYR A 102 29.23 -3.98 -43.22
C TYR A 102 29.58 -5.19 -44.07
N GLY A 103 28.63 -5.66 -44.87
CA GLY A 103 28.85 -6.70 -45.87
C GLY A 103 28.57 -6.17 -47.28
N THR A 104 29.42 -6.50 -48.24
CA THR A 104 29.23 -6.11 -49.65
C THR A 104 28.55 -7.22 -50.47
N VAL A 105 28.04 -6.86 -51.65
CA VAL A 105 27.48 -7.84 -52.59
C VAL A 105 28.53 -8.81 -53.15
N GLU A 106 29.80 -8.41 -53.15
CA GLU A 106 30.95 -9.26 -53.51
C GLU A 106 31.29 -10.29 -52.41
N GLY A 107 30.84 -10.06 -51.17
CA GLY A 107 31.07 -10.93 -50.03
C GLY A 107 32.17 -10.45 -49.08
N ASP A 108 32.68 -9.24 -49.28
CA ASP A 108 33.59 -8.61 -48.31
C ASP A 108 32.81 -8.26 -47.04
N PHE A 109 33.50 -8.27 -45.91
CA PHE A 109 32.88 -8.10 -44.61
C PHE A 109 33.82 -7.40 -43.64
N ALA A 110 33.30 -6.40 -42.92
CA ALA A 110 33.95 -5.79 -41.77
C ALA A 110 33.00 -5.89 -40.59
N TYR A 111 33.42 -6.46 -39.47
CA TYR A 111 32.59 -6.61 -38.28
C TYR A 111 33.37 -6.29 -37.02
N VAL A 112 32.95 -5.25 -36.30
CA VAL A 112 33.47 -4.92 -34.98
C VAL A 112 32.43 -5.37 -33.95
N THR A 113 32.87 -6.14 -32.96
CA THR A 113 32.03 -6.64 -31.87
C THR A 113 32.73 -6.50 -30.54
N ARG A 114 31.97 -6.41 -29.46
CA ARG A 114 32.52 -6.65 -28.12
C ARG A 114 32.95 -8.10 -27.99
N SER A 115 34.07 -8.33 -27.31
CA SER A 115 34.67 -9.65 -27.17
C SER A 115 35.60 -9.69 -25.97
N SER A 116 35.51 -10.77 -25.20
CA SER A 116 36.44 -11.10 -24.11
C SER A 116 37.20 -12.42 -24.34
N ASP A 117 37.23 -12.91 -25.58
CA ASP A 117 37.86 -14.20 -25.94
C ASP A 117 39.38 -14.22 -25.67
N VAL A 118 40.02 -13.05 -25.73
CA VAL A 118 41.47 -12.86 -25.52
C VAL A 118 41.67 -11.97 -24.31
N ASP A 119 42.58 -12.37 -23.41
CA ASP A 119 42.88 -11.60 -22.20
C ASP A 119 43.39 -10.20 -22.55
N GLY A 120 42.79 -9.18 -21.95
CA GLY A 120 43.07 -7.76 -22.24
C GLY A 120 42.36 -7.19 -23.47
N ALA A 121 41.64 -7.99 -24.25
CA ALA A 121 40.82 -7.49 -25.35
C ALA A 121 39.39 -7.14 -24.88
N LEU A 122 38.84 -6.06 -25.41
CA LEU A 122 37.44 -5.64 -25.25
C LEU A 122 36.67 -5.68 -26.56
N LEU A 123 37.37 -5.55 -27.69
CA LEU A 123 36.81 -5.56 -29.03
C LEU A 123 37.47 -6.64 -29.88
N ARG A 124 36.69 -7.17 -30.83
CA ARG A 124 37.19 -8.02 -31.90
C ARG A 124 36.69 -7.50 -33.23
N THR A 125 37.60 -7.35 -34.18
CA THR A 125 37.30 -7.00 -35.56
C THR A 125 37.53 -8.22 -36.45
N LYS A 126 36.57 -8.49 -37.33
CA LYS A 126 36.67 -9.52 -38.37
C LYS A 126 36.61 -8.86 -39.74
N PHE A 127 37.65 -9.09 -40.54
CA PHE A 127 37.67 -8.74 -41.95
C PHE A 127 37.57 -9.99 -42.82
N ILE A 128 36.69 -9.96 -43.82
CA ILE A 128 36.68 -10.91 -44.93
C ILE A 128 36.96 -10.11 -46.19
N ARG A 129 38.00 -10.50 -46.93
CA ARG A 129 38.38 -9.87 -48.20
C ARG A 129 38.38 -10.92 -49.30
N THR A 130 37.72 -10.60 -50.40
CA THR A 130 37.54 -11.47 -51.57
C THR A 130 38.24 -10.81 -52.75
N THR A 131 39.46 -11.26 -53.07
CA THR A 131 40.24 -10.72 -54.19
C THR A 131 40.64 -11.85 -55.13
N ASP A 132 40.30 -11.71 -56.42
CA ASP A 132 40.65 -12.68 -57.48
C ASP A 132 40.32 -14.14 -57.14
N GLY A 133 39.20 -14.36 -56.45
CA GLY A 133 38.73 -15.68 -56.02
C GLY A 133 39.42 -16.25 -54.77
N SER A 134 40.35 -15.51 -54.17
CA SER A 134 40.94 -15.85 -52.86
C SER A 134 40.19 -15.12 -51.75
N ARG A 135 39.78 -15.87 -50.72
CA ARG A 135 39.11 -15.34 -49.53
C ARG A 135 40.09 -15.34 -48.36
N ILE A 136 40.32 -14.17 -47.78
CA ILE A 136 41.18 -14.01 -46.59
C ILE A 136 40.28 -13.57 -45.44
N VAL A 137 40.34 -14.28 -44.33
CA VAL A 137 39.68 -13.90 -43.08
C VAL A 137 40.72 -13.55 -42.05
N GLU A 138 40.58 -12.38 -41.46
CA GLU A 138 41.47 -11.84 -40.43
C GLU A 138 40.64 -11.48 -39.20
N LEU A 139 41.13 -11.88 -38.03
CA LEU A 139 40.56 -11.56 -36.73
C LEU A 139 41.57 -10.75 -35.93
N ILE A 140 41.17 -9.57 -35.48
CA ILE A 140 42.00 -8.64 -34.72
C ILE A 140 41.33 -8.37 -33.38
N TYR A 141 42.05 -8.56 -32.27
CA TYR A 141 41.58 -8.33 -30.91
C TYR A 141 42.22 -7.06 -30.37
N ARG A 142 41.41 -6.17 -29.78
CA ARG A 142 41.85 -4.84 -29.34
C ARG A 142 41.45 -4.52 -27.91
N ASP A 143 42.30 -3.74 -27.24
CA ASP A 143 42.02 -3.18 -25.92
C ASP A 143 41.16 -1.91 -26.00
N GLU A 144 40.90 -1.28 -24.84
CA GLU A 144 40.13 -0.04 -24.71
C GLU A 144 40.73 1.14 -25.50
N SER A 145 42.05 1.18 -25.65
CA SER A 145 42.75 2.22 -26.41
C SER A 145 42.79 1.95 -27.91
N PHE A 146 42.09 0.90 -28.36
CA PHE A 146 42.09 0.41 -29.73
C PHE A 146 43.43 -0.18 -30.19
N ALA A 147 44.35 -0.46 -29.27
CA ALA A 147 45.62 -1.09 -29.59
C ALA A 147 45.42 -2.59 -29.87
N ALA A 148 46.11 -3.12 -30.88
CA ALA A 148 46.07 -4.55 -31.19
C ALA A 148 46.72 -5.35 -30.06
N VAL A 149 45.95 -6.24 -29.45
CA VAL A 149 46.41 -7.24 -28.47
C VAL A 149 46.86 -8.50 -29.21
N GLU A 150 46.06 -8.97 -30.15
CA GLU A 150 46.32 -10.16 -30.97
C GLU A 150 45.75 -9.97 -32.38
N SER A 151 46.38 -10.58 -33.39
CA SER A 151 45.79 -10.75 -34.72
C SER A 151 46.09 -12.16 -35.25
N ARG A 152 45.12 -12.77 -35.91
CA ARG A 152 45.25 -14.10 -36.53
C ARG A 152 44.43 -14.22 -37.81
N LEU A 153 44.90 -15.07 -38.73
CA LEU A 153 44.15 -15.47 -39.92
C LEU A 153 43.31 -16.71 -39.62
N ASP A 154 42.10 -16.77 -40.17
CA ASP A 154 41.19 -17.91 -40.02
C ASP A 154 40.64 -18.38 -41.38
N PRO A 155 41.47 -19.07 -42.20
CA PRO A 155 41.09 -19.45 -43.56
C PRO A 155 39.91 -20.44 -43.62
N ASP A 156 39.60 -21.13 -42.51
CA ASP A 156 38.56 -22.16 -42.44
C ASP A 156 37.19 -21.60 -41.97
N ASP A 157 37.11 -20.33 -41.59
CA ASP A 157 35.87 -19.68 -41.17
C ASP A 157 34.82 -19.70 -42.31
N PRO A 158 33.67 -20.39 -42.18
CA PRO A 158 32.73 -20.56 -43.28
C PRO A 158 31.74 -19.40 -43.46
N TYR A 159 31.89 -18.28 -42.73
CA TYR A 159 30.91 -17.19 -42.74
C TYR A 159 30.81 -16.49 -44.09
N ASP A 160 29.58 -16.36 -44.61
CA ASP A 160 29.25 -15.53 -45.77
C ASP A 160 28.11 -14.57 -45.38
N PRO A 161 28.33 -13.23 -45.38
CA PRO A 161 27.32 -12.26 -44.98
C PRO A 161 26.06 -12.31 -45.86
N ARG A 162 26.19 -12.68 -47.14
CA ARG A 162 25.09 -12.65 -48.13
C ARG A 162 24.05 -13.75 -47.90
N THR A 163 24.42 -14.77 -47.14
CA THR A 163 23.53 -15.89 -46.80
C THR A 163 22.71 -15.61 -45.54
N ARG A 164 22.99 -14.50 -44.84
CA ARG A 164 22.40 -14.20 -43.54
C ARG A 164 21.05 -13.48 -43.68
N PRO A 165 20.12 -13.67 -42.73
CA PRO A 165 18.79 -13.06 -42.79
C PRO A 165 18.82 -11.53 -42.95
N TRP A 166 19.71 -10.85 -42.23
CA TRP A 166 19.85 -9.39 -42.29
C TRP A 166 20.21 -8.88 -43.69
N PHE A 167 21.10 -9.57 -44.39
CA PHE A 167 21.53 -9.18 -45.73
C PHE A 167 20.41 -9.43 -46.73
N GLN A 168 19.84 -10.63 -46.71
CA GLN A 168 18.79 -11.03 -47.65
C GLN A 168 17.52 -10.20 -47.50
N ARG A 169 17.09 -9.94 -46.26
CA ARG A 169 15.89 -9.14 -45.99
C ARG A 169 16.09 -7.67 -46.37
N ALA A 170 17.22 -7.05 -46.02
CA ALA A 170 17.47 -5.65 -46.37
C ALA A 170 17.63 -5.46 -47.89
N MET A 171 18.24 -6.42 -48.59
CA MET A 171 18.30 -6.43 -50.06
C MET A 171 16.92 -6.53 -50.70
N ALA A 172 16.00 -7.30 -50.11
CA ALA A 172 14.65 -7.49 -50.64
C ALA A 172 13.73 -6.29 -50.35
N ASP A 173 13.78 -5.75 -49.14
CA ASP A 173 12.94 -4.63 -48.70
C ASP A 173 13.41 -3.29 -49.28
N GLN A 174 14.71 -3.15 -49.53
CA GLN A 174 15.37 -1.94 -50.00
C GLN A 174 15.32 -0.75 -49.03
N GLY A 175 14.78 -0.92 -47.82
CA GLY A 175 14.79 0.04 -46.72
C GLY A 175 15.55 -0.48 -45.50
N THR A 176 15.61 0.36 -44.46
CA THR A 176 16.08 -0.06 -43.14
C THR A 176 15.05 -0.97 -42.50
N ILE A 177 15.50 -2.14 -42.04
CA ILE A 177 14.64 -3.16 -41.43
C ILE A 177 15.17 -3.59 -40.06
N LEU A 178 14.30 -4.24 -39.29
CA LEU A 178 14.69 -5.11 -38.19
C LEU A 178 14.38 -6.56 -38.61
N THR A 179 15.33 -7.47 -38.44
CA THR A 179 15.10 -8.89 -38.75
C THR A 179 14.22 -9.57 -37.71
N ASP A 180 13.59 -10.68 -38.08
CA ASP A 180 13.08 -11.63 -37.11
C ASP A 180 14.24 -12.22 -36.29
N PRO A 181 13.98 -12.71 -35.07
CA PRO A 181 14.99 -13.38 -34.26
C PRO A 181 15.65 -14.56 -34.97
N TYR A 182 16.98 -14.60 -34.96
CA TYR A 182 17.76 -15.70 -35.52
C TYR A 182 19.05 -15.93 -34.71
N VAL A 183 19.70 -17.07 -34.90
CA VAL A 183 20.95 -17.38 -34.21
C VAL A 183 22.12 -16.69 -34.91
N PHE A 184 22.83 -15.84 -34.17
CA PHE A 184 24.04 -15.18 -34.63
C PHE A 184 25.18 -16.17 -34.86
N PHE A 185 25.93 -15.96 -35.93
CA PHE A 185 27.02 -16.86 -36.29
C PHE A 185 28.19 -16.81 -35.30
N THR A 186 28.52 -15.61 -34.80
CA THR A 186 29.65 -15.42 -33.90
C THR A 186 29.35 -15.92 -32.49
N SER A 187 28.32 -15.37 -31.84
CA SER A 187 28.06 -15.63 -30.42
C SER A 187 27.24 -16.90 -30.19
N GLN A 188 26.62 -17.45 -31.26
CA GLN A 188 25.67 -18.56 -31.19
C GLN A 188 24.45 -18.25 -30.30
N GLN A 189 24.23 -16.97 -29.98
CA GLN A 189 23.07 -16.49 -29.24
C GLN A 189 21.96 -16.05 -30.21
N PRO A 190 20.68 -16.15 -29.80
CA PRO A 190 19.59 -15.56 -30.54
C PRO A 190 19.62 -14.04 -30.43
N GLY A 191 19.35 -13.37 -31.54
CA GLY A 191 19.30 -11.91 -31.61
C GLY A 191 18.58 -11.41 -32.85
N VAL A 192 18.51 -10.08 -32.96
CA VAL A 192 17.98 -9.37 -34.13
C VAL A 192 19.01 -8.40 -34.67
N THR A 193 18.92 -8.13 -35.96
CA THR A 193 19.80 -7.17 -36.62
C THR A 193 18.97 -6.03 -37.19
N ALA A 194 19.31 -4.80 -36.82
CA ALA A 194 18.88 -3.62 -37.57
C ALA A 194 19.78 -3.50 -38.80
N ALA A 195 19.20 -3.57 -40.00
CA ALA A 195 19.96 -3.64 -41.26
C ALA A 195 19.54 -2.52 -42.21
N SER A 196 20.53 -1.79 -42.74
CA SER A 196 20.35 -0.65 -43.63
C SER A 196 21.14 -0.82 -44.93
N PRO A 197 20.55 -0.61 -46.11
CA PRO A 197 21.26 -0.72 -47.38
C PRO A 197 22.20 0.46 -47.61
N VAL A 198 23.35 0.17 -48.22
CA VAL A 198 24.32 1.14 -48.70
C VAL A 198 24.20 1.24 -50.21
N ARG A 199 23.97 2.46 -50.73
CA ARG A 199 23.77 2.71 -52.15
C ARG A 199 24.95 3.44 -52.79
N ASN A 200 25.22 3.15 -54.05
CA ASN A 200 26.14 3.95 -54.86
C ASN A 200 25.44 5.20 -55.42
N ASP A 201 26.19 6.05 -56.13
CA ASP A 201 25.67 7.26 -56.79
C ASP A 201 24.58 6.99 -57.85
N GLU A 202 24.52 5.76 -58.38
CA GLU A 202 23.52 5.31 -59.35
C GLU A 202 22.23 4.82 -58.66
N GLY A 203 22.24 4.67 -57.33
CA GLY A 203 21.13 4.21 -56.49
C GLY A 203 21.10 2.70 -56.24
N ASP A 204 22.05 1.94 -56.80
CA ASP A 204 22.15 0.50 -56.62
C ASP A 204 22.73 0.15 -55.25
N ILE A 205 22.21 -0.92 -54.63
CA ILE A 205 22.70 -1.40 -53.34
C ILE A 205 24.03 -2.15 -53.55
N VAL A 206 25.10 -1.63 -52.95
CA VAL A 206 26.46 -2.20 -53.02
C VAL A 206 26.84 -3.00 -51.77
N GLY A 207 26.07 -2.85 -50.70
CA GLY A 207 26.24 -3.61 -49.47
C GLY A 207 25.17 -3.25 -48.45
N ILE A 208 25.23 -3.89 -47.30
CA ILE A 208 24.30 -3.70 -46.19
C ILE A 208 25.12 -3.50 -44.92
N VAL A 209 24.76 -2.48 -44.13
CA VAL A 209 25.22 -2.34 -42.75
C VAL A 209 24.24 -3.05 -41.83
N GLY A 210 24.74 -3.79 -40.85
CA GLY A 210 23.94 -4.39 -39.79
C GLY A 210 24.46 -4.02 -38.41
N VAL A 211 23.54 -3.90 -37.46
CA VAL A 211 23.81 -3.69 -36.04
C VAL A 211 23.05 -4.75 -35.25
N ASP A 212 23.79 -5.55 -34.48
CA ASP A 212 23.25 -6.71 -33.76
C ASP A 212 22.82 -6.34 -32.34
N ILE A 213 21.65 -6.84 -31.96
CA ILE A 213 21.11 -6.83 -30.59
C ILE A 213 20.84 -8.27 -30.18
N GLU A 214 21.46 -8.74 -29.11
CA GLU A 214 21.14 -10.05 -28.54
C GLU A 214 19.84 -9.96 -27.72
N LEU A 215 19.03 -11.03 -27.76
CA LEU A 215 17.78 -11.06 -26.97
C LEU A 215 18.02 -11.09 -25.46
N SER A 216 19.20 -11.55 -25.04
CA SER A 216 19.70 -11.51 -23.67
C SER A 216 19.83 -10.09 -23.14
N ASP A 217 20.33 -9.16 -23.95
CA ASP A 217 20.45 -7.76 -23.58
C ASP A 217 19.08 -7.08 -23.49
N LEU A 218 18.17 -7.41 -24.41
CA LEU A 218 16.79 -6.93 -24.34
C LEU A 218 16.09 -7.44 -23.06
N SER A 219 16.32 -8.70 -22.70
CA SER A 219 15.79 -9.30 -21.47
C SER A 219 16.39 -8.66 -20.21
N THR A 220 17.69 -8.36 -20.23
CA THR A 220 18.39 -7.66 -19.14
C THR A 220 17.87 -6.23 -19.00
N PHE A 221 17.70 -5.51 -20.12
CA PHE A 221 17.09 -4.20 -20.15
C PHE A 221 15.70 -4.20 -19.50
N LEU A 222 14.84 -5.17 -19.82
CA LEU A 222 13.51 -5.28 -19.23
C LEU A 222 13.57 -5.58 -17.72
N ALA A 223 14.51 -6.41 -17.27
CA ALA A 223 14.71 -6.72 -15.85
C ALA A 223 15.20 -5.50 -15.04
N ASP A 224 15.99 -4.63 -15.67
CA ASP A 224 16.49 -3.39 -15.06
C ASP A 224 15.44 -2.27 -14.99
N LEU A 225 14.29 -2.44 -15.67
CA LEU A 225 13.18 -1.50 -15.53
C LEU A 225 12.63 -1.59 -14.10
N SER A 226 12.54 -0.45 -13.42
CA SER A 226 11.97 -0.38 -12.07
C SER A 226 10.45 -0.55 -12.10
N LEU A 227 9.98 -1.79 -12.22
CA LEU A 227 8.57 -2.19 -12.33
C LEU A 227 7.94 -2.54 -10.97
N GLY A 228 8.54 -2.12 -9.85
CA GLY A 228 8.10 -2.54 -8.51
C GLY A 228 9.00 -3.63 -7.94
N ARG A 229 8.51 -4.40 -6.97
CA ARG A 229 9.27 -5.50 -6.34
C ARG A 229 9.05 -6.84 -7.04
N ASN A 230 7.85 -7.04 -7.58
CA ASN A 230 7.38 -8.26 -8.24
C ASN A 230 6.78 -7.93 -9.62
N GLY A 231 7.12 -6.78 -10.20
CA GLY A 231 6.69 -6.45 -11.55
C GLY A 231 7.57 -7.16 -12.59
N THR A 232 6.95 -7.61 -13.67
CA THR A 232 7.64 -8.35 -14.74
C THR A 232 7.37 -7.68 -16.08
N GLY A 233 8.43 -7.50 -16.86
CA GLY A 233 8.38 -7.04 -18.25
C GLY A 233 8.70 -8.17 -19.22
N PHE A 234 8.03 -8.18 -20.37
CA PHE A 234 8.25 -9.17 -21.42
C PHE A 234 7.88 -8.59 -22.79
N ILE A 235 8.45 -9.17 -23.85
CA ILE A 235 8.13 -8.83 -25.24
C ILE A 235 7.79 -10.13 -25.97
N PHE A 236 6.71 -10.11 -26.75
CA PHE A 236 6.33 -11.20 -27.66
C PHE A 236 5.95 -10.64 -29.02
N ASN A 237 6.04 -11.44 -30.08
CA ASN A 237 5.62 -11.04 -31.42
C ASN A 237 4.11 -11.30 -31.66
N THR A 238 3.57 -10.84 -32.79
CA THR A 238 2.16 -11.08 -33.15
C THR A 238 1.77 -12.56 -33.27
N ASP A 239 2.74 -13.45 -33.49
CA ASP A 239 2.53 -14.90 -33.53
C ASP A 239 2.53 -15.57 -32.14
N GLY A 240 2.72 -14.78 -31.07
CA GLY A 240 2.73 -15.27 -29.69
C GLY A 240 4.03 -15.94 -29.28
N GLU A 241 5.12 -15.71 -30.01
CA GLU A 241 6.46 -16.14 -29.63
C GLU A 241 7.10 -15.11 -28.70
N VAL A 242 7.65 -15.58 -27.59
CA VAL A 242 8.30 -14.73 -26.59
C VAL A 242 9.70 -14.35 -27.07
N VAL A 243 9.95 -13.06 -27.21
CA VAL A 243 11.22 -12.47 -27.68
C VAL A 243 12.12 -12.10 -26.52
N ALA A 244 11.55 -11.55 -25.44
CA ALA A 244 12.30 -11.17 -24.25
C ALA A 244 11.49 -11.44 -22.98
N LEU A 245 12.17 -11.94 -21.96
CA LEU A 245 11.63 -12.27 -20.64
C LEU A 245 12.78 -12.29 -19.65
N GLU A 246 12.53 -11.87 -18.40
CA GLU A 246 13.56 -11.81 -17.35
C GLU A 246 14.35 -13.12 -17.22
N ASP A 247 13.66 -14.27 -17.17
CA ASP A 247 14.30 -15.58 -17.26
C ASP A 247 14.56 -15.98 -18.72
N GLN A 248 15.74 -15.62 -19.20
CA GLN A 248 16.20 -15.87 -20.56
C GLN A 248 16.23 -17.37 -20.92
N SER A 249 16.34 -18.26 -19.93
CA SER A 249 16.39 -19.71 -20.17
C SER A 249 15.06 -20.25 -20.71
N LEU A 250 13.96 -19.52 -20.49
CA LEU A 250 12.62 -19.87 -20.92
C LEU A 250 12.33 -19.46 -22.37
N ILE A 251 13.13 -18.55 -22.95
CA ILE A 251 12.89 -18.01 -24.30
C ILE A 251 13.28 -19.04 -25.37
N ARG A 252 14.31 -19.85 -25.09
CA ARG A 252 14.99 -20.70 -26.06
C ARG A 252 14.49 -22.13 -26.05
N GLN A 253 13.90 -22.58 -27.15
CA GLN A 253 13.59 -24.00 -27.37
C GLN A 253 14.45 -24.63 -28.47
N PRO A 254 14.92 -25.87 -28.29
CA PRO A 254 15.52 -26.65 -29.37
C PRO A 254 14.48 -26.93 -30.47
N ASP A 255 14.86 -26.74 -31.73
CA ASP A 255 14.04 -27.14 -32.89
C ASP A 255 14.91 -27.85 -33.95
N GLY A 256 14.97 -29.18 -33.86
CA GLY A 256 15.88 -29.99 -34.67
C GLY A 256 17.35 -29.61 -34.45
N ASP A 257 18.06 -29.27 -35.54
CA ASP A 257 19.43 -28.72 -35.49
C ASP A 257 19.44 -27.18 -35.30
N GLY A 258 18.27 -26.57 -35.14
CA GLY A 258 18.07 -25.12 -35.04
C GLY A 258 17.49 -24.67 -33.72
N PHE A 259 16.77 -23.55 -33.79
CA PHE A 259 16.22 -22.83 -32.65
C PHE A 259 14.84 -22.30 -33.02
N ARG A 260 13.95 -22.29 -32.03
CA ARG A 260 12.73 -21.49 -32.07
C ARG A 260 12.53 -20.79 -30.73
N LEU A 261 11.72 -19.76 -30.75
CA LEU A 261 11.26 -19.10 -29.54
C LEU A 261 10.17 -19.93 -28.86
N SER A 262 10.07 -19.82 -27.54
CA SER A 262 8.94 -20.35 -26.78
C SER A 262 7.67 -19.59 -27.12
N SER A 263 6.56 -20.32 -27.27
CA SER A 263 5.24 -19.68 -27.35
C SER A 263 4.75 -19.30 -25.96
N VAL A 264 3.96 -18.24 -25.87
CA VAL A 264 3.27 -17.83 -24.62
C VAL A 264 2.48 -18.98 -23.97
N ASP A 265 1.95 -19.91 -24.77
CA ASP A 265 1.19 -21.07 -24.29
C ASP A 265 2.07 -22.16 -23.63
N GLU A 266 3.38 -22.16 -23.88
CA GLU A 266 4.32 -23.18 -23.37
C GLU A 266 4.87 -22.82 -21.97
N LEU A 267 4.79 -21.55 -21.57
CA LEU A 267 5.48 -21.03 -20.39
C LEU A 267 4.69 -21.13 -19.07
N ASN A 268 3.50 -21.74 -19.08
CA ASN A 268 2.62 -21.91 -17.91
C ASN A 268 2.41 -20.60 -17.10
N SER A 269 2.41 -19.45 -17.77
CA SER A 269 2.20 -18.15 -17.16
C SER A 269 0.86 -17.57 -17.63
N GLU A 270 -0.04 -17.36 -16.68
CA GLU A 270 -1.36 -16.79 -16.97
C GLU A 270 -1.25 -15.35 -17.46
N VAL A 271 -0.26 -14.62 -16.96
CA VAL A 271 -0.05 -13.23 -17.37
C VAL A 271 0.43 -13.11 -18.80
N LEU A 272 1.33 -13.98 -19.27
CA LEU A 272 1.76 -14.02 -20.67
C LEU A 272 0.58 -14.34 -21.60
N ARG A 273 -0.21 -15.36 -21.27
CA ARG A 273 -1.38 -15.76 -22.08
C ARG A 273 -2.44 -14.65 -22.12
N SER A 274 -2.78 -14.07 -20.96
CA SER A 274 -3.73 -12.95 -20.87
C SER A 274 -3.23 -11.73 -21.64
N SER A 275 -1.93 -11.47 -21.63
CA SER A 275 -1.31 -10.36 -22.37
C SER A 275 -1.40 -10.59 -23.88
N TYR A 276 -1.11 -11.80 -24.34
CA TYR A 276 -1.26 -12.16 -25.75
C TYR A 276 -2.72 -12.01 -26.21
N GLU A 277 -3.68 -12.57 -25.46
CA GLU A 277 -5.11 -12.40 -25.74
C GLU A 277 -5.53 -10.91 -25.76
N ALA A 278 -5.01 -10.10 -24.82
CA ALA A 278 -5.26 -8.67 -24.77
C ALA A 278 -4.59 -7.89 -25.92
N SER A 279 -3.54 -8.42 -26.54
CA SER A 279 -2.85 -7.80 -27.67
C SER A 279 -3.56 -8.03 -29.01
N ILE A 280 -4.47 -8.99 -29.09
CA ILE A 280 -5.26 -9.25 -30.29
C ILE A 280 -6.07 -7.99 -30.63
N ASP A 281 -5.94 -7.54 -31.88
CA ASP A 281 -6.57 -6.32 -32.43
C ASP A 281 -6.29 -5.07 -31.59
N ILE A 282 -5.11 -4.95 -30.98
CA ILE A 282 -4.74 -3.80 -30.13
C ILE A 282 -4.60 -2.48 -30.91
N GLY A 283 -4.34 -2.54 -32.22
CA GLY A 283 -4.05 -1.34 -33.02
C GLY A 283 -2.77 -0.67 -32.53
N SER A 284 -2.77 0.66 -32.37
CA SER A 284 -1.59 1.45 -31.94
C SER A 284 -1.69 1.99 -30.51
N GLN A 285 -2.74 1.63 -29.76
CA GLN A 285 -2.99 2.20 -28.43
C GLN A 285 -2.70 1.14 -27.36
N PRO A 286 -1.98 1.49 -26.27
CA PRO A 286 -1.81 0.58 -25.14
C PRO A 286 -3.16 0.15 -24.57
N ARG A 287 -3.24 -1.12 -24.13
CA ARG A 287 -4.43 -1.69 -23.48
C ARG A 287 -4.05 -2.18 -22.10
N THR A 288 -4.83 -1.77 -21.10
CA THR A 288 -4.70 -2.25 -19.72
C THR A 288 -5.73 -3.31 -19.40
N PHE A 289 -5.37 -4.25 -18.54
CA PHE A 289 -6.25 -5.31 -18.07
C PHE A 289 -5.80 -5.83 -16.69
N VAL A 290 -6.61 -6.68 -16.09
CA VAL A 290 -6.32 -7.33 -14.81
C VAL A 290 -6.36 -8.83 -15.03
N THR A 291 -5.38 -9.54 -14.48
CA THR A 291 -5.30 -11.00 -14.51
C THR A 291 -4.89 -11.54 -13.15
N GLN A 292 -4.96 -12.87 -12.98
CA GLN A 292 -4.55 -13.54 -11.75
C GLN A 292 -3.42 -14.52 -12.08
N GLU A 293 -2.34 -14.47 -11.31
CA GLU A 293 -1.25 -15.43 -11.41
C GLU A 293 -1.03 -16.08 -10.03
N GLY A 294 -1.45 -17.34 -9.91
CA GLY A 294 -1.55 -17.99 -8.61
C GLY A 294 -2.57 -17.28 -7.71
N ASP A 295 -2.13 -16.81 -6.55
CA ASP A 295 -2.94 -16.03 -5.59
C ASP A 295 -2.78 -14.50 -5.77
N SER A 296 -1.89 -14.05 -6.65
CA SER A 296 -1.62 -12.64 -6.90
C SER A 296 -2.58 -12.06 -7.94
N THR A 297 -3.08 -10.84 -7.67
CA THR A 297 -3.83 -10.04 -8.66
C THR A 297 -2.85 -9.12 -9.36
N LEU A 298 -2.71 -9.27 -10.67
CA LEU A 298 -1.78 -8.51 -11.49
C LEU A 298 -2.53 -7.49 -12.32
N HIS A 299 -2.05 -6.26 -12.29
CA HIS A 299 -2.46 -5.22 -13.21
C HIS A 299 -1.44 -5.12 -14.33
N ALA A 300 -1.89 -5.37 -15.56
CA ALA A 300 -1.01 -5.44 -16.71
C ALA A 300 -1.41 -4.46 -17.80
N PHE A 301 -0.45 -4.12 -18.65
CA PHE A 301 -0.71 -3.48 -19.91
C PHE A 301 0.08 -4.16 -21.03
N VAL A 302 -0.45 -4.02 -22.23
CA VAL A 302 0.24 -4.36 -23.47
C VAL A 302 0.28 -3.15 -24.38
N ALA A 303 1.39 -2.95 -25.09
CA ALA A 303 1.58 -1.87 -26.04
C ALA A 303 2.39 -2.39 -27.25
N PRO A 304 1.96 -2.09 -28.49
CA PRO A 304 2.79 -2.36 -29.65
C PRO A 304 4.06 -1.51 -29.62
N ILE A 305 5.18 -2.07 -30.07
CA ILE A 305 6.43 -1.36 -30.26
C ILE A 305 6.48 -0.86 -31.69
N ASP A 306 6.61 0.46 -31.89
CA ASP A 306 6.57 1.06 -33.21
C ASP A 306 7.61 0.47 -34.18
N GLN A 307 7.18 0.27 -35.43
CA GLN A 307 8.01 -0.25 -36.54
C GLN A 307 8.52 -1.69 -36.34
N THR A 308 7.87 -2.44 -35.45
CA THR A 308 8.10 -3.88 -35.24
C THR A 308 6.77 -4.62 -35.16
N ASP A 309 6.81 -5.95 -35.29
CA ASP A 309 5.65 -6.80 -35.01
C ASP A 309 5.63 -7.25 -33.53
N TRP A 310 6.27 -6.49 -32.64
CA TRP A 310 6.43 -6.83 -31.24
C TRP A 310 5.46 -6.08 -30.35
N ILE A 311 5.03 -6.76 -29.30
CA ILE A 311 4.17 -6.25 -28.25
C ILE A 311 4.95 -6.32 -26.93
N LEU A 312 5.10 -5.16 -26.31
CA LEU A 312 5.60 -5.02 -24.96
C LEU A 312 4.47 -5.30 -23.98
N GLY A 313 4.69 -6.22 -23.04
CA GLY A 313 3.82 -6.46 -21.90
C GLY A 313 4.54 -6.15 -20.60
N VAL A 314 3.80 -5.58 -19.66
CA VAL A 314 4.26 -5.35 -18.28
C VAL A 314 3.13 -5.72 -17.35
N ALA A 315 3.47 -6.45 -16.29
CA ALA A 315 2.57 -6.81 -15.23
C ALA A 315 3.10 -6.33 -13.89
N LEU A 316 2.21 -5.73 -13.10
CA LEU A 316 2.51 -5.21 -11.77
C LEU A 316 1.64 -5.93 -10.74
N ASP A 317 2.24 -6.39 -9.64
CA ASP A 317 1.49 -6.99 -8.54
C ASP A 317 0.73 -5.92 -7.75
N GLU A 318 -0.56 -6.14 -7.51
CA GLU A 318 -1.40 -5.24 -6.71
C GLU A 318 -0.82 -5.05 -5.29
N ASP A 319 -0.22 -6.09 -4.70
CA ASP A 319 0.37 -6.05 -3.37
C ASP A 319 1.66 -5.23 -3.30
N ASP A 320 2.32 -4.94 -4.43
CA ASP A 320 3.47 -4.03 -4.42
C ASP A 320 3.08 -2.60 -4.05
N PHE A 321 1.89 -2.18 -4.47
CA PHE A 321 1.36 -0.85 -4.22
C PHE A 321 0.42 -0.83 -3.01
N LEU A 322 -0.36 -1.89 -2.82
CA LEU A 322 -1.29 -1.99 -1.68
C LEU A 322 -0.63 -2.51 -0.41
N GLY A 323 0.45 -3.29 -0.47
CA GLY A 323 1.06 -3.91 0.70
C GLY A 323 1.52 -2.88 1.73
N ASP A 324 2.22 -1.85 1.28
CA ASP A 324 2.69 -0.77 2.15
C ASP A 324 1.53 0.04 2.72
N VAL A 325 0.47 0.26 1.93
CA VAL A 325 -0.73 0.97 2.40
C VAL A 325 -1.54 0.12 3.37
N ARG A 326 -1.66 -1.19 3.16
CA ARG A 326 -2.34 -2.12 4.07
C ARG A 326 -1.64 -2.17 5.42
N ASN A 327 -0.31 -2.16 5.44
CA ASN A 327 0.48 -2.08 6.68
C ASN A 327 0.24 -0.76 7.43
N GLU A 328 0.26 0.36 6.71
CA GLU A 328 -0.07 1.68 7.27
C GLU A 328 -1.52 1.76 7.78
N GLN A 329 -2.47 1.12 7.07
CA GLN A 329 -3.85 0.99 7.51
C GLN A 329 -3.98 0.15 8.78
N GLN A 330 -3.27 -0.98 8.89
CA GLN A 330 -3.28 -1.79 10.10
C GLN A 330 -2.75 -0.99 11.30
N ARG A 331 -1.69 -0.20 11.10
CA ARG A 331 -1.17 0.69 12.15
C ARG A 331 -2.18 1.77 12.54
N SER A 332 -2.82 2.42 11.56
CA SER A 332 -3.89 3.41 11.81
C SER A 332 -5.09 2.80 12.56
N ASN A 333 -5.51 1.60 12.18
CA ASN A 333 -6.60 0.87 12.84
C ASN A 333 -6.23 0.50 14.28
N LEU A 334 -4.99 0.08 14.54
CA LEU A 334 -4.51 -0.19 15.91
C LEU A 334 -4.55 1.06 16.77
N VAL A 335 -4.15 2.22 16.23
CA VAL A 335 -4.23 3.51 16.94
C VAL A 335 -5.69 3.90 17.21
N ALA A 336 -6.59 3.73 16.24
CA ALA A 336 -8.02 4.01 16.42
C ALA A 336 -8.65 3.12 17.50
N VAL A 337 -8.32 1.82 17.51
CA VAL A 337 -8.77 0.88 18.55
C VAL A 337 -8.20 1.27 19.92
N ALA A 338 -6.92 1.62 20.00
CA ALA A 338 -6.29 2.06 21.25
C ALA A 338 -6.97 3.32 21.82
N LEU A 339 -7.24 4.32 20.99
CA LEU A 339 -7.98 5.53 21.40
C LEU A 339 -9.43 5.20 21.81
N GLY A 340 -10.08 4.27 21.11
CA GLY A 340 -11.39 3.74 21.49
C GLY A 340 -11.41 3.13 22.88
N LEU A 341 -10.43 2.27 23.19
CA LEU A 341 -10.28 1.65 24.51
C LEU A 341 -10.02 2.70 25.60
N VAL A 342 -9.17 3.69 25.33
CA VAL A 342 -8.93 4.82 26.26
C VAL A 342 -10.23 5.59 26.52
N GLY A 343 -11.02 5.86 25.48
CA GLY A 343 -12.34 6.51 25.58
C GLY A 343 -13.32 5.72 26.46
N ILE A 344 -13.38 4.39 26.31
CA ILE A 344 -14.21 3.51 27.14
C ILE A 344 -13.77 3.59 28.61
N VAL A 345 -12.47 3.49 28.89
CA VAL A 345 -11.93 3.56 30.26
C VAL A 345 -12.20 4.93 30.89
N ALA A 346 -12.03 6.01 30.13
CA ALA A 346 -12.33 7.37 30.59
C ALA A 346 -13.83 7.54 30.87
N GLY A 347 -14.70 7.07 29.99
CA GLY A 347 -16.15 7.11 30.19
C GLY A 347 -16.59 6.27 31.40
N TRP A 348 -16.01 5.09 31.59
CA TRP A 348 -16.25 4.27 32.78
C TRP A 348 -15.84 4.99 34.07
N ARG A 349 -14.67 5.63 34.10
CA ARG A 349 -14.24 6.46 35.24
C ARG A 349 -15.15 7.66 35.48
N LEU A 350 -15.65 8.34 34.44
CA LEU A 350 -16.61 9.44 34.60
C LEU A 350 -17.92 8.96 35.24
N ILE A 351 -18.42 7.79 34.84
CA ILE A 351 -19.63 7.21 35.44
C ILE A 351 -19.41 6.93 36.93
N GLN A 352 -18.28 6.34 37.29
CA GLN A 352 -17.97 6.00 38.68
C GLN A 352 -17.68 7.22 39.56
N ASN A 353 -16.94 8.21 39.05
CA ASN A 353 -16.40 9.29 39.87
C ASN A 353 -17.27 10.56 39.88
N VAL A 354 -18.15 10.75 38.88
CA VAL A 354 -19.01 11.94 38.76
C VAL A 354 -20.47 11.55 38.89
N VAL A 355 -20.94 10.64 38.03
CA VAL A 355 -22.38 10.37 37.88
C VAL A 355 -22.96 9.61 39.08
N ALA A 356 -22.21 8.66 39.62
CA ALA A 356 -22.65 7.88 40.78
C ALA A 356 -22.78 8.75 42.06
N PRO A 357 -21.77 9.55 42.47
CA PRO A 357 -21.91 10.46 43.62
C PRO A 357 -23.01 11.50 43.46
N LEU A 358 -23.21 12.06 42.26
CA LEU A 358 -24.32 12.98 41.99
C LEU A 358 -25.69 12.33 42.17
N ARG A 359 -25.83 11.05 41.82
CA ARG A 359 -27.06 10.29 42.07
C ARG A 359 -27.30 10.06 43.55
N ASP A 360 -26.24 9.76 44.29
CA ASP A 360 -26.32 9.58 45.74
C ASP A 360 -26.76 10.89 46.42
N LEU A 361 -26.10 12.01 46.10
CA LEU A 361 -26.48 13.35 46.57
C LEU A 361 -27.94 13.70 46.24
N ARG A 362 -28.38 13.43 45.00
CA ARG A 362 -29.78 13.62 44.62
C ARG A 362 -30.72 12.75 45.46
N GLY A 363 -30.36 11.50 45.72
CA GLY A 363 -31.15 10.59 46.55
C GLY A 363 -31.27 11.09 47.99
N ARG A 364 -30.16 11.56 48.58
CA ARG A 364 -30.13 12.17 49.91
C ARG A 364 -31.05 13.39 49.98
N ALA A 365 -30.96 14.29 49.01
CA ALA A 365 -31.81 15.48 48.95
C ALA A 365 -33.30 15.17 48.87
N LEU A 366 -33.69 14.12 48.14
CA LEU A 366 -35.09 13.68 48.08
C LEU A 366 -35.57 13.10 49.42
N ARG A 367 -34.75 12.33 50.15
CA ARG A 367 -35.11 11.80 51.48
C ARG A 367 -35.31 12.91 52.51
N ILE A 368 -34.44 13.92 52.50
CA ILE A 368 -34.58 15.11 53.36
C ILE A 368 -35.87 15.87 53.07
N GLN A 369 -36.27 15.98 51.79
CA GLN A 369 -37.55 16.57 51.40
C GLN A 369 -38.75 15.79 51.97
N GLU A 370 -38.64 14.47 52.07
CA GLU A 370 -39.66 13.57 52.63
C GLU A 370 -39.66 13.55 54.18
N GLY A 371 -38.75 14.29 54.83
CA GLY A 371 -38.66 14.45 56.28
C GLY A 371 -37.78 13.41 56.98
N ASP A 372 -37.07 12.57 56.21
CA ASP A 372 -36.08 11.62 56.69
C ASP A 372 -34.71 12.33 56.81
N LEU A 373 -34.30 12.58 58.05
CA LEU A 373 -33.08 13.33 58.41
C LEU A 373 -32.07 12.45 59.16
N GLU A 374 -32.12 11.12 59.02
CA GLU A 374 -31.17 10.23 59.71
C GLU A 374 -29.72 10.42 59.23
N GLU A 375 -28.75 10.22 60.14
CA GLU A 375 -27.31 10.34 59.87
C GLU A 375 -26.92 9.47 58.67
N THR A 376 -26.49 10.13 57.60
CA THR A 376 -26.07 9.42 56.39
C THR A 376 -24.54 9.30 56.36
N GLU A 377 -24.03 8.15 55.93
CA GLU A 377 -22.59 7.90 55.81
C GLU A 377 -21.86 8.98 54.99
N PRO A 378 -20.59 9.28 55.33
CA PRO A 378 -19.81 10.32 54.67
C PRO A 378 -19.72 10.10 53.16
N SER A 379 -19.64 11.21 52.42
CA SER A 379 -19.56 11.21 50.97
C SER A 379 -18.43 10.33 50.45
N THR A 380 -18.73 9.45 49.48
CA THR A 380 -17.70 8.69 48.75
C THR A 380 -17.18 9.45 47.53
N ALA A 381 -17.41 10.77 47.45
CA ALA A 381 -17.04 11.59 46.31
C ALA A 381 -15.50 11.74 46.19
N VAL A 382 -14.96 11.30 45.06
CA VAL A 382 -13.52 11.37 44.77
C VAL A 382 -13.10 12.76 44.30
N ILE A 383 -13.98 13.46 43.57
CA ILE A 383 -13.73 14.78 42.98
C ILE A 383 -13.93 15.89 44.02
N ASP A 384 -12.99 16.84 44.10
CA ASP A 384 -12.95 17.87 45.13
C ASP A 384 -14.23 18.72 45.16
N GLU A 385 -14.72 19.17 44.00
CA GLU A 385 -15.93 19.99 43.91
C GLU A 385 -17.19 19.25 44.37
N LEU A 386 -17.28 17.93 44.07
CA LEU A 386 -18.40 17.10 44.52
C LEU A 386 -18.32 16.82 46.03
N ARG A 387 -17.11 16.70 46.57
CA ARG A 387 -16.88 16.54 48.00
C ARG A 387 -17.25 17.80 48.77
N GLU A 388 -16.75 18.96 48.33
CA GLU A 388 -17.10 20.26 48.91
C GLU A 388 -18.61 20.51 48.88
N THR A 389 -19.27 20.14 47.78
CA THR A 389 -20.74 20.21 47.67
C THR A 389 -21.43 19.27 48.66
N SER A 390 -20.93 18.04 48.82
CA SER A 390 -21.46 17.10 49.80
C SER A 390 -21.29 17.60 51.23
N ASP A 391 -20.11 18.15 51.56
CA ASP A 391 -19.81 18.68 52.88
C ASP A 391 -20.69 19.88 53.22
N ALA A 392 -20.89 20.79 52.25
CA ALA A 392 -21.83 21.91 52.40
C ALA A 392 -23.28 21.43 52.56
N PHE A 393 -23.66 20.35 51.87
CA PHE A 393 -24.96 19.73 51.98
C PHE A 393 -25.17 19.09 53.37
N ASP A 394 -24.17 18.38 53.88
CA ASP A 394 -24.19 17.79 55.22
C ASP A 394 -24.26 18.87 56.31
N GLN A 395 -23.54 19.98 56.16
CA GLN A 395 -23.65 21.15 57.05
C GLN A 395 -25.05 21.76 57.06
N MET A 396 -25.71 21.85 55.90
CA MET A 396 -27.10 22.33 55.80
C MET A 396 -28.06 21.41 56.56
N VAL A 397 -27.92 20.08 56.43
CA VAL A 397 -28.74 19.11 57.16
C VAL A 397 -28.53 19.24 58.67
N ALA A 398 -27.27 19.38 59.11
CA ALA A 398 -26.94 19.59 60.51
C ALA A 398 -27.61 20.87 61.07
N SER A 399 -27.55 21.99 60.34
CA SER A 399 -28.25 23.23 60.72
C SER A 399 -29.78 23.09 60.75
N LEU A 400 -30.38 22.27 59.88
CA LEU A 400 -31.82 22.00 59.89
C LEU A 400 -32.24 21.16 61.10
N LEU A 401 -31.44 20.15 61.47
CA LEU A 401 -31.66 19.35 62.67
C LEU A 401 -31.52 20.18 63.93
N GLU A 402 -30.48 21.02 64.03
CA GLU A 402 -30.26 21.94 65.14
C GLU A 402 -31.44 22.90 65.31
N ARG A 403 -31.88 23.56 64.23
CA ARG A 403 -33.07 24.45 64.26
C ARG A 403 -34.35 23.72 64.64
N ARG A 404 -34.53 22.48 64.21
CA ARG A 404 -35.69 21.66 64.58
C ARG A 404 -35.67 21.33 66.07
N GLN A 405 -34.49 21.05 66.62
CA GLN A 405 -34.30 20.77 68.03
C GLN A 405 -34.47 22.03 68.88
N GLU A 406 -33.87 23.16 68.49
CA GLU A 406 -34.10 24.46 69.13
C GLU A 406 -35.59 24.84 69.12
N SER A 407 -36.27 24.67 67.98
CA SER A 407 -37.72 24.93 67.90
C SER A 407 -38.52 23.98 68.79
N ALA A 408 -38.11 22.70 68.90
CA ALA A 408 -38.76 21.74 69.79
C ALA A 408 -38.54 22.09 71.26
N ASP A 409 -37.35 22.56 71.63
CA ASP A 409 -37.00 23.02 72.97
C ASP A 409 -37.72 24.34 73.31
N GLU A 410 -37.81 25.28 72.38
CA GLU A 410 -38.58 26.53 72.53
C GLU A 410 -40.08 26.22 72.69
N ILE A 411 -40.64 25.31 71.90
CA ILE A 411 -42.03 24.83 72.08
C ILE A 411 -42.21 24.15 73.43
N ALA A 412 -41.24 23.34 73.87
CA ALA A 412 -41.29 22.68 75.18
C ALA A 412 -41.20 23.70 76.33
N ASP A 413 -40.38 24.74 76.21
CA ASP A 413 -40.27 25.80 77.20
C ASP A 413 -41.51 26.70 77.22
N LEU A 414 -42.06 27.07 76.05
CA LEU A 414 -43.34 27.77 75.97
C LEU A 414 -44.46 26.98 76.64
N ARG A 415 -44.51 25.66 76.44
CA ARG A 415 -45.45 24.77 77.14
C ARG A 415 -45.25 24.82 78.66
N ARG A 416 -44.02 24.72 79.15
CA ARG A 416 -43.73 24.85 80.59
C ARG A 416 -44.14 26.21 81.15
N GLN A 417 -43.91 27.29 80.41
CA GLN A 417 -44.32 28.63 80.80
C GLN A 417 -45.85 28.78 80.82
N LEU A 418 -46.55 28.22 79.83
CA LEU A 418 -48.02 28.16 79.80
C LEU A 418 -48.58 27.37 80.98
N GLU A 419 -48.02 26.19 81.29
CA GLU A 419 -48.40 25.39 82.46
C GLU A 419 -48.11 26.12 83.77
N ALA A 420 -46.96 26.80 83.88
CA ALA A 420 -46.62 27.62 85.04
C ALA A 420 -47.57 28.82 85.19
N LYS A 421 -48.01 29.42 84.07
CA LYS A 421 -48.97 30.53 84.07
C LYS A 421 -50.39 30.05 84.44
N GLN A 422 -50.83 28.90 83.92
CA GLN A 422 -52.08 28.25 84.32
C GLN A 422 -52.06 27.87 85.81
N ASN A 423 -50.97 27.29 86.30
CA ASN A 423 -50.83 26.96 87.72
C ASN A 423 -50.81 28.21 88.61
N ARG A 424 -50.27 29.32 88.12
CA ARG A 424 -50.27 30.61 88.83
C ARG A 424 -51.66 31.27 88.84
N GLU A 425 -52.40 31.21 87.73
CA GLU A 425 -53.80 31.63 87.67
C GLU A 425 -54.68 30.75 88.58
N MET A 426 -54.48 29.43 88.57
CA MET A 426 -55.19 28.51 89.47
C MET A 426 -54.84 28.74 90.94
N ALA A 427 -53.60 29.10 91.27
CA ALA A 427 -53.20 29.48 92.62
C ALA A 427 -53.79 30.82 93.07
N ILE A 428 -54.01 31.76 92.15
CA ILE A 428 -54.72 33.03 92.42
C ILE A 428 -56.22 32.76 92.64
N ASP A 429 -56.85 31.93 91.82
CA ASP A 429 -58.23 31.47 92.05
C ASP A 429 -58.40 30.72 93.38
N LEU A 430 -57.39 29.94 93.80
CA LEU A 430 -57.37 29.26 95.11
C LEU A 430 -57.14 30.22 96.28
N ILE A 431 -56.52 31.38 96.06
CA ILE A 431 -56.36 32.43 97.07
C ILE A 431 -57.65 33.27 97.18
N ASP A 432 -58.30 33.59 96.05
CA ASP A 432 -59.62 34.22 96.02
C ASP A 432 -60.71 33.31 96.64
N ALA A 433 -60.63 31.99 96.42
CA ALA A 433 -61.53 31.03 97.04
C ALA A 433 -61.30 30.84 98.56
N ARG A 434 -60.18 31.32 99.11
CA ARG A 434 -59.87 31.20 100.55
C ARG A 434 -60.32 32.42 101.37
N GLU A 435 -60.73 33.50 100.71
CA GLU A 435 -61.27 34.71 101.36
C GLU A 435 -62.80 34.68 101.57
N PHE A 436 -63.50 33.65 101.09
CA PHE A 436 -64.94 33.48 101.33
C PHE A 436 -65.34 32.02 101.64
N GLY A 437 -65.56 31.75 102.94
CA GLY A 437 -66.74 31.00 103.40
C GLY A 437 -66.66 29.47 103.58
N ASP A 438 -66.71 29.10 104.87
CA ASP A 438 -67.41 27.96 105.50
C ASP A 438 -66.93 26.49 105.41
N GLU A 439 -67.00 25.89 106.61
CA GLU A 439 -66.56 24.58 107.11
C GLU A 439 -67.48 23.38 106.70
N PRO A 440 -67.07 22.12 107.00
CA PRO A 440 -67.15 20.99 106.07
C PRO A 440 -68.36 20.06 106.26
N ALA A 441 -68.60 19.18 105.28
CA ALA A 441 -69.46 18.02 105.40
C ALA A 441 -68.70 16.71 105.09
N VAL A 442 -68.69 15.84 106.09
CA VAL A 442 -68.20 14.45 106.08
C VAL A 442 -69.25 13.56 105.42
N VAL A 443 -68.90 12.75 104.41
CA VAL A 443 -69.55 11.45 104.11
C VAL A 443 -68.59 10.49 103.37
N ASP A 444 -68.39 9.33 104.03
CA ASP A 444 -68.09 7.95 103.62
C ASP A 444 -66.99 7.53 102.62
N ALA A 445 -66.21 6.56 103.13
CA ALA A 445 -65.51 5.53 102.38
C ALA A 445 -66.47 4.38 101.99
N PRO A 446 -66.08 3.54 101.01
CA PRO A 446 -65.87 2.15 101.39
C PRO A 446 -64.62 1.49 100.76
N GLU A 447 -64.01 0.67 101.61
CA GLU A 447 -63.38 -0.65 101.47
C GLU A 447 -62.68 -1.14 100.18
N ALA A 448 -61.62 -1.89 100.48
CA ALA A 448 -60.66 -2.55 99.62
C ALA A 448 -61.05 -3.99 99.23
N SER A 449 -60.49 -4.48 98.13
CA SER A 449 -60.09 -5.87 97.81
C SER A 449 -59.70 -5.90 96.33
N GLY A 450 -58.67 -6.55 95.80
CA GLY A 450 -57.78 -7.60 96.26
C GLY A 450 -56.98 -8.10 95.03
N ALA A 451 -55.87 -8.78 95.30
CA ALA A 451 -54.81 -9.23 94.40
C ALA A 451 -55.19 -9.98 93.10
N THR A 452 -54.29 -10.00 92.11
CA THR A 452 -53.49 -11.20 91.72
C THR A 452 -52.54 -10.91 90.54
N ASP A 453 -51.43 -11.64 90.55
CA ASP A 453 -50.22 -11.54 89.74
C ASP A 453 -50.27 -12.54 88.52
N PRO A 454 -49.15 -12.94 87.88
CA PRO A 454 -48.74 -12.68 86.50
C PRO A 454 -49.02 -13.84 85.52
N VAL A 455 -48.65 -13.73 84.22
CA VAL A 455 -48.21 -14.85 83.34
C VAL A 455 -47.72 -14.35 81.96
N ARG A 456 -46.44 -14.61 81.66
CA ARG A 456 -45.82 -14.90 80.34
C ARG A 456 -45.91 -16.44 80.13
N PRO A 457 -45.55 -17.11 79.00
CA PRO A 457 -44.95 -16.67 77.72
C PRO A 457 -45.55 -17.38 76.46
N GLY A 458 -44.94 -17.20 75.26
CA GLY A 458 -45.21 -18.08 74.11
C GLY A 458 -44.52 -17.72 72.78
N ARG A 459 -43.27 -18.18 72.60
CA ARG A 459 -42.74 -18.76 71.33
C ARG A 459 -42.99 -20.29 71.42
N PRO A 460 -42.97 -21.14 70.36
CA PRO A 460 -41.97 -21.17 69.27
C PRO A 460 -42.42 -21.75 67.88
N THR A 461 -41.46 -21.80 66.93
CA THR A 461 -41.19 -22.79 65.83
C THR A 461 -42.33 -23.24 64.89
N GLU A 462 -42.15 -23.52 63.60
CA GLU A 462 -41.14 -24.28 62.82
C GLU A 462 -41.61 -24.13 61.33
N THR A 463 -40.81 -23.92 60.29
CA THR A 463 -39.97 -24.89 59.56
C THR A 463 -39.33 -24.18 58.38
#